data_AF-A0A3L7SL91-F1
#
_entry.id   AF-A0A3L7SL91-F1
#
_cell.length_a   1.000
_cell.length_b   1.000
_cell.length_c   1.000
_cell.angle_alpha   90.00
_cell.angle_beta   90.00
_cell.angle_gamma   90.00
#
_symmetry.space_group_name_H-M   'P 1'
#
loop_
_entity.id
_entity.type
_entity.pdbx_description
1 polymer ?
#
loop_
_entity_poly.entity_id
_entity_poly.type
_entity_poly.pdbx_seq_one_letter_code
_entity_poly.pdbx_strand_id
1 'polypeptide(L)'
;WHQGHIDRFFSRLIENLIVFEDVNPDRVYLMGYSAGGDGVFQLAPRMADRLAAAAMMAGHPNETSPLGLRNLPFNIQMGGLDAAYNRNRLAREWEQKLGDLKKSDPDGYLHQVKIYEDKGHWMDRQDAVAIPWMAEFKRNTYPTRVVWKQDDVRHDRFYWLTVDAKEIPDRAEVIATRNGQQFEIESDGIPRLAIRLNDQMCELDKPLEIQANGKPVWNKLVTRTIGVLAKTLEEYGDPANLFAAEVSLEIPQRE
;
A
#
# COMPACT_ATOMS: atom_id res chain seq x y z
N TRP A 1 9.94 -13.69 -2.06
CA TRP A 1 8.97 -12.60 -1.84
C TRP A 1 8.25 -12.73 -0.51
N HIS A 2 7.83 -13.94 -0.14
CA HIS A 2 7.20 -14.33 1.14
C HIS A 2 8.14 -14.35 2.38
N GLN A 3 9.15 -13.48 2.43
CA GLN A 3 10.11 -13.48 3.54
C GLN A 3 10.25 -12.07 4.06
N GLY A 4 10.04 -11.86 5.36
CA GLY A 4 10.02 -10.51 5.96
C GLY A 4 11.30 -9.69 5.76
N HIS A 5 12.46 -10.33 5.58
CA HIS A 5 13.69 -9.61 5.30
C HIS A 5 13.75 -8.99 3.89
N ILE A 6 12.91 -9.42 2.96
CA ILE A 6 12.84 -8.86 1.60
C ILE A 6 12.28 -7.43 1.64
N ASP A 7 11.26 -7.19 2.47
CA ASP A 7 10.69 -5.85 2.65
C ASP A 7 11.71 -4.92 3.25
N ARG A 8 12.46 -5.39 4.25
CA ARG A 8 13.56 -4.62 4.83
C ARG A 8 14.64 -4.32 3.80
N PHE A 9 14.98 -5.28 2.94
CA PHE A 9 15.93 -5.07 1.86
C PHE A 9 15.48 -3.96 0.90
N PHE A 10 14.24 -4.00 0.41
CA PHE A 10 13.72 -2.93 -0.46
C PHE A 10 13.57 -1.60 0.29
N SER A 11 13.16 -1.61 1.56
CA SER A 11 13.15 -0.41 2.42
C SER A 11 14.50 0.28 2.37
N ARG A 12 15.56 -0.50 2.67
CA ARG A 12 16.91 0.04 2.80
C ARG A 12 17.49 0.45 1.46
N LEU A 13 17.16 -0.28 0.39
CA LEU A 13 17.55 0.09 -0.97
C LEU A 13 16.94 1.42 -1.37
N ILE A 14 15.63 1.61 -1.17
CA ILE A 14 14.93 2.86 -1.49
C ILE A 14 15.52 4.03 -0.69
N GLU A 15 15.68 3.87 0.63
CA GLU A 15 16.33 4.85 1.50
C GLU A 15 17.73 5.23 1.00
N ASN A 16 18.58 4.24 0.71
CA ASN A 16 19.93 4.51 0.22
C ASN A 16 19.90 5.27 -1.12
N LEU A 17 19.00 4.93 -2.03
CA LEU A 17 18.90 5.62 -3.33
C LEU A 17 18.39 7.06 -3.18
N ILE A 18 17.50 7.32 -2.22
CA ILE A 18 17.07 8.69 -1.89
C ILE A 18 18.27 9.50 -1.38
N VAL A 19 19.07 8.92 -0.48
CA VAL A 19 20.18 9.62 0.19
C VAL A 19 21.42 9.79 -0.69
N PHE A 20 21.79 8.76 -1.45
CA PHE A 20 23.06 8.72 -2.18
C PHE A 20 22.94 8.99 -3.67
N GLU A 21 21.74 8.83 -4.25
CA GLU A 21 21.52 8.93 -5.70
C GLU A 21 20.42 9.96 -6.07
N ASP A 22 19.99 10.79 -5.10
CA ASP A 22 18.95 11.82 -5.26
C ASP A 22 17.64 11.29 -5.87
N VAL A 23 17.31 10.00 -5.62
CA VAL A 23 16.05 9.43 -6.09
C VAL A 23 14.89 10.14 -5.43
N ASN A 24 13.95 10.58 -6.26
CA ASN A 24 12.70 11.19 -5.79
C ASN A 24 11.83 10.10 -5.11
N PRO A 25 11.53 10.22 -3.79
CA PRO A 25 10.77 9.22 -3.06
C PRO A 25 9.34 9.03 -3.58
N ASP A 26 8.79 10.03 -4.28
CA ASP A 26 7.46 9.95 -4.87
C ASP A 26 7.47 9.39 -6.31
N ARG A 27 8.64 8.96 -6.82
CA ARG A 27 8.82 8.37 -8.16
C ARG A 27 9.63 7.08 -8.13
N VAL A 28 9.32 6.22 -7.17
CA VAL A 28 9.85 4.84 -7.09
C VAL A 28 8.82 3.88 -7.67
N TYR A 29 9.25 2.97 -8.54
CA TYR A 29 8.37 2.03 -9.24
C TYR A 29 8.84 0.60 -9.04
N LEU A 30 7.91 -0.37 -9.03
CA LEU A 30 8.23 -1.78 -8.92
C LEU A 30 7.69 -2.55 -10.12
N MET A 31 8.56 -3.26 -10.85
CA MET A 31 8.12 -4.16 -11.92
C MET A 31 8.88 -5.47 -11.92
N GLY A 32 8.28 -6.50 -12.49
CA GLY A 32 8.86 -7.84 -12.46
C GLY A 32 8.20 -8.78 -13.46
N TYR A 33 9.00 -9.67 -14.02
CA TYR A 33 8.59 -10.62 -15.05
C TYR A 33 8.70 -12.06 -14.51
N SER A 34 7.73 -12.93 -14.82
CA SER A 34 7.72 -14.33 -14.39
C SER A 34 7.79 -14.45 -12.86
N ALA A 35 8.82 -15.12 -12.32
CA ALA A 35 9.07 -15.17 -10.88
C ALA A 35 9.20 -13.75 -10.25
N GLY A 36 9.68 -12.76 -11.00
CA GLY A 36 9.65 -11.36 -10.57
C GLY A 36 8.24 -10.78 -10.53
N GLY A 37 7.35 -11.20 -11.42
CA GLY A 37 5.93 -10.85 -11.42
C GLY A 37 5.20 -11.43 -10.22
N ASP A 38 5.52 -12.68 -9.82
CA ASP A 38 5.06 -13.25 -8.54
C ASP A 38 5.43 -12.33 -7.37
N GLY A 39 6.65 -11.75 -7.44
CA GLY A 39 7.13 -10.80 -6.45
C GLY A 39 6.39 -9.48 -6.44
N VAL A 40 6.04 -8.95 -7.61
CA VAL A 40 5.24 -7.72 -7.72
C VAL A 40 3.88 -7.92 -7.09
N PHE A 41 3.19 -9.03 -7.38
CA PHE A 41 1.91 -9.35 -6.75
C PHE A 41 1.99 -9.34 -5.22
N GLN A 42 3.05 -9.92 -4.68
CA GLN A 42 3.25 -10.07 -3.23
C GLN A 42 3.72 -8.77 -2.55
N LEU A 43 4.61 -8.00 -3.18
CA LEU A 43 5.22 -6.82 -2.58
C LEU A 43 4.38 -5.56 -2.77
N ALA A 44 3.72 -5.39 -3.92
CA ALA A 44 3.01 -4.15 -4.24
C ALA A 44 1.92 -3.80 -3.22
N PRO A 45 1.07 -4.73 -2.72
CA PRO A 45 0.09 -4.41 -1.68
C PRO A 45 0.72 -4.02 -0.34
N ARG A 46 1.85 -4.64 0.03
CA ARG A 46 2.55 -4.40 1.32
C ARG A 46 3.43 -3.16 1.32
N MET A 47 3.92 -2.77 0.15
CA MET A 47 4.82 -1.63 -0.06
C MET A 47 4.16 -0.45 -0.77
N ALA A 48 2.82 -0.44 -0.85
CA ALA A 48 2.07 0.56 -1.61
C ALA A 48 2.37 2.01 -1.16
N ASP A 49 2.68 2.21 0.11
CA ASP A 49 3.04 3.50 0.70
C ASP A 49 4.45 4.00 0.35
N ARG A 50 5.17 3.28 -0.52
CA ARG A 50 6.52 3.60 -0.99
C ARG A 50 6.66 3.61 -2.50
N LEU A 51 5.60 3.27 -3.22
CA LEU A 51 5.63 3.11 -4.67
C LEU A 51 4.68 4.11 -5.34
N ALA A 52 5.11 4.63 -6.48
CA ALA A 52 4.31 5.48 -7.35
C ALA A 52 3.40 4.66 -8.28
N ALA A 53 3.88 3.50 -8.74
CA ALA A 53 3.11 2.50 -9.46
C ALA A 53 3.85 1.14 -9.44
N ALA A 54 3.15 0.07 -9.78
CA ALA A 54 3.76 -1.24 -9.98
C ALA A 54 3.21 -1.98 -11.20
N ALA A 55 4.04 -2.81 -11.82
CA ALA A 55 3.68 -3.60 -13.01
C ALA A 55 4.11 -5.06 -12.89
N MET A 56 3.14 -5.95 -12.97
CA MET A 56 3.32 -7.39 -12.96
C MET A 56 3.27 -7.93 -14.38
N MET A 57 4.28 -8.72 -14.77
CA MET A 57 4.32 -9.37 -16.08
C MET A 57 4.49 -10.89 -15.91
N ALA A 58 3.62 -11.68 -16.55
CA ALA A 58 3.72 -13.15 -16.61
C ALA A 58 3.90 -13.88 -15.25
N GLY A 59 3.46 -13.26 -14.15
CA GLY A 59 3.55 -13.78 -12.79
C GLY A 59 2.25 -14.39 -12.30
N HIS A 60 2.31 -14.97 -11.11
CA HIS A 60 1.23 -15.66 -10.43
C HIS A 60 0.97 -14.99 -9.07
N PRO A 61 -0.29 -14.67 -8.72
CA PRO A 61 -0.61 -13.93 -7.50
C PRO A 61 -0.45 -14.76 -6.21
N ASN A 62 -0.44 -16.09 -6.31
CA ASN A 62 -0.57 -17.00 -5.18
C ASN A 62 -1.83 -16.66 -4.34
N GLU A 63 -1.71 -16.59 -3.03
CA GLU A 63 -2.79 -16.27 -2.07
C GLU A 63 -2.99 -14.76 -1.81
N THR A 64 -2.23 -13.88 -2.47
CA THR A 64 -2.25 -12.46 -2.12
C THR A 64 -3.57 -11.76 -2.46
N SER A 65 -3.85 -10.68 -1.74
CA SER A 65 -5.06 -9.90 -1.85
C SER A 65 -4.82 -8.56 -2.56
N PRO A 66 -5.70 -8.14 -3.49
CA PRO A 66 -5.60 -6.82 -4.12
C PRO A 66 -5.99 -5.65 -3.20
N LEU A 67 -6.54 -5.91 -2.00
CA LEU A 67 -7.10 -4.86 -1.13
C LEU A 67 -6.08 -3.79 -0.73
N GLY A 68 -4.81 -4.17 -0.51
CA GLY A 68 -3.73 -3.23 -0.21
C GLY A 68 -3.34 -2.30 -1.37
N LEU A 69 -3.79 -2.58 -2.60
CA LEU A 69 -3.47 -1.79 -3.79
C LEU A 69 -4.33 -0.53 -3.93
N ARG A 70 -5.23 -0.22 -2.99
CA ARG A 70 -6.20 0.87 -3.13
C ARG A 70 -5.58 2.18 -3.63
N ASN A 71 -4.42 2.56 -3.13
CA ASN A 71 -3.76 3.84 -3.47
C ASN A 71 -2.54 3.67 -4.39
N LEU A 72 -2.28 2.46 -4.90
CA LEU A 72 -1.15 2.16 -5.79
C LEU A 72 -1.67 1.84 -7.20
N PRO A 73 -1.35 2.66 -8.22
CA PRO A 73 -1.58 2.29 -9.61
C PRO A 73 -0.92 0.94 -9.94
N PHE A 74 -1.72 -0.04 -10.36
CA PHE A 74 -1.28 -1.41 -10.59
C PHE A 74 -1.52 -1.90 -12.03
N ASN A 75 -0.48 -2.44 -12.66
CA ASN A 75 -0.52 -2.93 -14.04
C ASN A 75 -0.33 -4.45 -14.10
N ILE A 76 -1.10 -5.13 -14.94
CA ILE A 76 -1.00 -6.57 -15.21
C ILE A 76 -0.80 -6.76 -16.73
N GLN A 77 0.32 -7.36 -17.11
CA GLN A 77 0.59 -7.81 -18.49
C GLN A 77 0.71 -9.34 -18.49
N MET A 78 -0.10 -10.03 -19.29
CA MET A 78 -0.14 -11.49 -19.29
C MET A 78 -0.33 -12.07 -20.69
N GLY A 79 0.36 -13.17 -21.01
CA GLY A 79 0.09 -13.94 -22.21
C GLY A 79 -1.20 -14.76 -22.07
N GLY A 80 -2.10 -14.69 -23.04
CA GLY A 80 -3.35 -15.46 -23.06
C GLY A 80 -3.13 -16.97 -23.14
N LEU A 81 -1.99 -17.41 -23.66
CA LEU A 81 -1.55 -18.80 -23.75
C LEU A 81 -0.60 -19.21 -22.60
N ASP A 82 -0.26 -18.30 -21.66
CA ASP A 82 0.56 -18.63 -20.48
C ASP A 82 -0.28 -19.37 -19.42
N ALA A 83 -0.62 -20.63 -19.72
CA ALA A 83 -1.46 -21.47 -18.89
C ALA A 83 -0.71 -22.16 -17.74
N ALA A 84 0.63 -22.02 -17.67
CA ALA A 84 1.41 -22.60 -16.58
C ALA A 84 0.90 -22.05 -15.24
N TYR A 85 0.61 -22.95 -14.29
CA TYR A 85 0.04 -22.59 -12.99
C TYR A 85 -1.25 -21.76 -13.06
N ASN A 86 -1.99 -21.81 -14.18
CA ASN A 86 -3.19 -21.01 -14.43
C ASN A 86 -2.96 -19.48 -14.43
N ARG A 87 -1.74 -19.00 -14.71
CA ARG A 87 -1.40 -17.56 -14.71
C ARG A 87 -2.35 -16.72 -15.56
N ASN A 88 -2.61 -17.13 -16.81
CA ASN A 88 -3.53 -16.45 -17.72
C ASN A 88 -4.95 -16.31 -17.15
N ARG A 89 -5.48 -17.40 -16.57
CA ARG A 89 -6.80 -17.43 -15.93
C ARG A 89 -6.83 -16.50 -14.71
N LEU A 90 -5.83 -16.61 -13.83
CA LEU A 90 -5.75 -15.80 -12.61
C LEU A 90 -5.56 -14.31 -12.91
N ALA A 91 -4.87 -13.94 -13.99
CA ALA A 91 -4.78 -12.55 -14.44
C ALA A 91 -6.16 -11.99 -14.82
N ARG A 92 -7.02 -12.77 -15.48
CA ARG A 92 -8.41 -12.37 -15.78
C ARG A 92 -9.28 -12.31 -14.52
N GLU A 93 -9.10 -13.24 -13.59
CA GLU A 93 -9.78 -13.18 -12.29
C GLU A 93 -9.35 -11.92 -11.51
N TRP A 94 -8.09 -11.52 -11.59
CA TRP A 94 -7.59 -10.27 -11.01
C TRP A 94 -8.11 -9.02 -11.72
N GLU A 95 -8.23 -9.04 -13.05
CA GLU A 95 -8.89 -7.99 -13.82
C GLU A 95 -10.32 -7.77 -13.32
N GLN A 96 -11.09 -8.85 -13.14
CA GLN A 96 -12.43 -8.76 -12.58
C GLN A 96 -12.43 -8.22 -11.14
N LYS A 97 -11.59 -8.77 -10.25
CA LYS A 97 -11.51 -8.33 -8.84
C LYS A 97 -11.16 -6.85 -8.73
N LEU A 98 -10.16 -6.38 -9.49
CA LEU A 98 -9.76 -4.98 -9.50
C LEU A 98 -10.86 -4.09 -10.11
N GLY A 99 -11.55 -4.57 -11.15
CA GLY A 99 -12.73 -3.91 -11.71
C GLY A 99 -13.87 -3.73 -10.70
N ASP A 100 -14.18 -4.79 -9.95
CA ASP A 100 -15.22 -4.77 -8.92
C ASP A 100 -14.84 -3.84 -7.75
N LEU A 101 -13.57 -3.87 -7.32
CA LEU A 101 -13.04 -2.96 -6.30
C LEU A 101 -13.04 -1.51 -6.77
N LYS A 102 -12.67 -1.23 -8.03
CA LYS A 102 -12.75 0.11 -8.62
C LYS A 102 -14.19 0.60 -8.71
N LYS A 103 -15.13 -0.30 -9.00
CA LYS A 103 -16.56 0.04 -9.08
C LYS A 103 -17.14 0.37 -7.70
N SER A 104 -16.70 -0.30 -6.64
CA SER A 104 -17.14 -0.04 -5.26
C SER A 104 -16.42 1.15 -4.61
N ASP A 105 -15.19 1.44 -5.03
CA ASP A 105 -14.38 2.58 -4.60
C ASP A 105 -13.83 3.33 -5.83
N PRO A 106 -14.62 4.24 -6.44
CA PRO A 106 -14.26 4.93 -7.69
C PRO A 106 -12.97 5.74 -7.63
N ASP A 107 -12.50 6.13 -6.44
CA ASP A 107 -11.25 6.87 -6.25
C ASP A 107 -10.06 5.94 -5.96
N GLY A 108 -10.29 4.66 -5.67
CA GLY A 108 -9.27 3.65 -5.39
C GLY A 108 -8.92 2.79 -6.59
N TYR A 109 -8.00 1.84 -6.38
CA TYR A 109 -7.71 0.69 -7.25
C TYR A 109 -7.51 1.05 -8.73
N LEU A 110 -6.78 2.14 -9.01
CA LEU A 110 -6.42 2.47 -10.39
C LEU A 110 -5.60 1.32 -10.98
N HIS A 111 -6.06 0.73 -12.07
CA HIS A 111 -5.40 -0.41 -12.67
C HIS A 111 -5.49 -0.42 -14.19
N GLN A 112 -4.57 -1.15 -14.80
CA GLN A 112 -4.65 -1.52 -16.21
C GLN A 112 -4.26 -2.99 -16.35
N VAL A 113 -5.12 -3.77 -17.01
CA VAL A 113 -4.83 -5.15 -17.36
C VAL A 113 -4.78 -5.30 -18.86
N LYS A 114 -3.78 -6.03 -19.37
CA LYS A 114 -3.69 -6.39 -20.77
C LYS A 114 -3.33 -7.87 -20.91
N ILE A 115 -4.22 -8.61 -21.55
CA ILE A 115 -4.00 -10.00 -21.90
C ILE A 115 -3.71 -10.11 -23.39
N TYR A 116 -2.55 -10.68 -23.73
CA TYR A 116 -2.09 -10.87 -25.10
C TYR A 116 -2.53 -12.24 -25.59
N GLU A 117 -3.72 -12.33 -26.18
CA GLU A 117 -4.40 -13.61 -26.48
C GLU A 117 -3.55 -14.62 -27.27
N ASP A 118 -2.67 -14.15 -28.15
CA ASP A 118 -1.80 -14.98 -29.00
C ASP A 118 -0.41 -15.27 -28.39
N LYS A 119 -0.13 -14.78 -27.17
CA LYS A 119 1.19 -14.90 -26.53
C LYS A 119 1.18 -15.89 -25.38
N GLY A 120 2.28 -16.62 -25.27
CA GLY A 120 2.59 -17.49 -24.12
C GLY A 120 3.33 -16.73 -23.02
N HIS A 121 4.24 -17.42 -22.33
CA HIS A 121 5.00 -16.85 -21.22
C HIS A 121 5.83 -15.61 -21.61
N TRP A 122 6.28 -15.52 -22.87
CA TRP A 122 7.01 -14.39 -23.42
C TRP A 122 6.08 -13.57 -24.33
N MET A 123 5.92 -12.27 -24.04
CA MET A 123 5.00 -11.38 -24.75
C MET A 123 5.69 -10.52 -25.82
N ASP A 124 6.85 -10.96 -26.32
CA ASP A 124 7.63 -10.30 -27.39
C ASP A 124 7.92 -8.80 -27.14
N ARG A 125 8.12 -8.42 -25.86
CA ARG A 125 8.28 -7.03 -25.39
C ARG A 125 7.08 -6.12 -25.56
N GLN A 126 5.92 -6.64 -25.96
CA GLN A 126 4.71 -5.82 -26.05
C GLN A 126 4.24 -5.32 -24.68
N ASP A 127 4.58 -6.05 -23.62
CA ASP A 127 4.37 -5.70 -22.22
C ASP A 127 5.16 -4.46 -21.75
N ALA A 128 6.16 -4.00 -22.52
CA ALA A 128 6.92 -2.78 -22.23
C ALA A 128 6.06 -1.50 -22.17
N VAL A 129 4.82 -1.55 -22.69
CA VAL A 129 3.83 -0.46 -22.55
C VAL A 129 3.52 -0.11 -21.09
N ALA A 130 3.79 -1.01 -20.14
CA ALA A 130 3.63 -0.73 -18.71
C ALA A 130 4.62 0.33 -18.20
N ILE A 131 5.79 0.49 -18.83
CA ILE A 131 6.81 1.47 -18.40
C ILE A 131 6.32 2.92 -18.57
N PRO A 132 5.93 3.38 -19.79
CA PRO A 132 5.41 4.73 -19.96
C PRO A 132 4.13 4.96 -19.16
N TRP A 133 3.27 3.94 -19.00
CA TRP A 133 2.08 4.02 -18.14
C TRP A 133 2.44 4.28 -16.67
N MET A 134 3.38 3.52 -16.09
CA MET A 134 3.81 3.74 -14.71
C MET A 134 4.39 5.14 -14.51
N ALA A 135 5.16 5.65 -15.49
CA ALA A 135 5.86 6.92 -15.40
C ALA A 135 4.96 8.16 -15.27
N GLU A 136 3.66 8.03 -15.62
CA GLU A 136 2.63 9.06 -15.45
C GLU A 136 2.27 9.31 -13.98
N PHE A 137 2.55 8.34 -13.10
CA PHE A 137 2.14 8.40 -11.71
C PHE A 137 3.24 8.89 -10.78
N LYS A 138 2.80 9.49 -9.67
CA LYS A 138 3.59 9.80 -8.49
C LYS A 138 2.90 9.18 -7.28
N ARG A 139 3.68 8.82 -6.26
CA ARG A 139 3.17 8.26 -5.02
C ARG A 139 2.21 9.24 -4.34
N ASN A 140 1.12 8.71 -3.80
CA ASN A 140 0.25 9.43 -2.88
C ASN A 140 0.68 9.12 -1.44
N THR A 141 1.50 10.00 -0.84
CA THR A 141 2.08 9.75 0.48
C THR A 141 1.07 9.81 1.62
N TYR A 142 0.02 10.64 1.45
CA TYR A 142 -1.00 10.88 2.47
C TYR A 142 -2.41 10.68 1.91
N PRO A 143 -2.79 9.45 1.51
CA PRO A 143 -4.11 9.22 0.94
C PRO A 143 -5.20 9.56 1.97
N THR A 144 -6.37 9.97 1.46
CA THR A 144 -7.55 10.24 2.30
C THR A 144 -8.24 8.97 2.78
N ARG A 145 -7.99 7.84 2.12
CA ARG A 145 -8.49 6.52 2.53
C ARG A 145 -7.43 5.45 2.33
N VAL A 146 -7.24 4.63 3.34
CA VAL A 146 -6.28 3.51 3.39
C VAL A 146 -7.07 2.23 3.60
N VAL A 147 -6.74 1.19 2.83
CA VAL A 147 -7.19 -0.19 3.08
C VAL A 147 -5.92 -0.99 3.33
N TRP A 148 -5.69 -1.33 4.60
CA TRP A 148 -4.51 -2.04 5.06
C TRP A 148 -4.86 -3.49 5.29
N LYS A 149 -4.44 -4.37 4.37
CA LYS A 149 -4.65 -5.80 4.46
C LYS A 149 -3.35 -6.53 4.79
N GLN A 150 -3.33 -7.26 5.89
CA GLN A 150 -2.19 -8.09 6.27
C GLN A 150 -2.12 -9.38 5.44
N ASP A 151 -0.90 -9.83 5.17
CA ASP A 151 -0.58 -11.11 4.50
C ASP A 151 0.26 -12.00 5.44
N ASP A 152 0.80 -13.10 4.92
CA ASP A 152 1.74 -13.99 5.61
C ASP A 152 2.99 -13.23 6.12
N VAL A 153 3.50 -12.30 5.31
CA VAL A 153 4.48 -11.30 5.72
C VAL A 153 3.75 -10.07 6.26
N ARG A 154 3.73 -9.96 7.58
CA ARG A 154 3.11 -8.85 8.30
C ARG A 154 4.01 -7.62 8.29
N HIS A 155 3.37 -6.45 8.26
CA HIS A 155 4.03 -5.16 8.41
C HIS A 155 3.30 -4.31 9.45
N ASP A 156 4.05 -3.51 10.18
CA ASP A 156 3.61 -2.75 11.37
C ASP A 156 3.39 -1.25 11.09
N ARG A 157 3.66 -0.83 9.86
CA ARG A 157 3.37 0.50 9.34
C ARG A 157 2.79 0.39 7.94
N PHE A 158 1.82 1.25 7.63
CA PHE A 158 1.29 1.41 6.28
C PHE A 158 0.70 2.80 6.11
N TYR A 159 1.28 3.60 5.21
CA TYR A 159 0.98 5.02 5.08
C TYR A 159 1.15 5.74 6.44
N TRP A 160 0.07 6.32 6.94
CA TRP A 160 -0.01 7.08 8.19
C TRP A 160 -0.57 6.24 9.35
N LEU A 161 -0.66 4.92 9.20
CA LEU A 161 -1.10 3.99 10.24
C LEU A 161 0.08 3.17 10.76
N THR A 162 0.05 2.84 12.06
CA THR A 162 0.99 1.89 12.67
C THR A 162 0.30 1.03 13.73
N VAL A 163 0.79 -0.19 13.91
CA VAL A 163 0.33 -1.17 14.91
C VAL A 163 1.56 -1.77 15.58
N ASP A 164 1.46 -2.21 16.83
CA ASP A 164 2.55 -3.00 17.42
C ASP A 164 2.70 -4.31 16.64
N ALA A 165 3.90 -4.61 16.15
CA ALA A 165 4.21 -5.83 15.40
C ALA A 165 3.79 -7.12 16.14
N LYS A 166 3.72 -7.10 17.47
CA LYS A 166 3.28 -8.24 18.30
C LYS A 166 1.76 -8.40 18.35
N GLU A 167 1.01 -7.37 17.98
CA GLU A 167 -0.46 -7.32 18.09
C GLU A 167 -1.15 -7.45 16.74
N ILE A 168 -0.42 -7.77 15.67
CA ILE A 168 -0.98 -7.95 14.33
C ILE A 168 -1.59 -9.34 14.21
N PRO A 169 -2.93 -9.49 14.14
CA PRO A 169 -3.56 -10.78 13.88
C PRO A 169 -3.31 -11.24 12.45
N ASP A 170 -3.54 -12.52 12.22
CA ASP A 170 -3.44 -13.06 10.86
C ASP A 170 -4.50 -12.46 9.95
N ARG A 171 -4.09 -12.01 8.75
CA ARG A 171 -5.00 -11.48 7.71
C ARG A 171 -5.89 -10.31 8.16
N ALA A 172 -5.52 -9.61 9.23
CA ALA A 172 -6.23 -8.45 9.74
C ALA A 172 -6.40 -7.37 8.67
N GLU A 173 -7.46 -6.60 8.81
CA GLU A 173 -7.82 -5.54 7.88
C GLU A 173 -8.20 -4.28 8.63
N VAL A 174 -7.58 -3.17 8.23
CA VAL A 174 -7.95 -1.83 8.70
C VAL A 174 -8.35 -0.99 7.51
N ILE A 175 -9.52 -0.38 7.58
CA ILE A 175 -9.94 0.67 6.68
C ILE A 175 -9.90 1.98 7.46
N ALA A 176 -9.15 2.96 6.98
CA ALA A 176 -9.03 4.24 7.62
C ALA A 176 -9.36 5.35 6.63
N THR A 177 -10.26 6.26 6.98
CA THR A 177 -10.56 7.46 6.19
C THR A 177 -10.20 8.71 6.98
N ARG A 178 -9.87 9.78 6.26
CA ARG A 178 -9.65 11.11 6.81
C ARG A 178 -10.35 12.17 5.96
N ASN A 179 -10.93 13.15 6.63
CA ASN A 179 -11.52 14.34 6.02
C ASN A 179 -11.20 15.55 6.91
N GLY A 180 -10.11 16.26 6.60
CA GLY A 180 -9.64 17.37 7.43
C GLY A 180 -9.30 16.92 8.86
N GLN A 181 -10.06 17.42 9.84
CA GLN A 181 -9.89 17.11 11.26
C GLN A 181 -10.55 15.81 11.72
N GLN A 182 -11.28 15.13 10.82
CA GLN A 182 -12.06 13.94 11.15
C GLN A 182 -11.41 12.68 10.59
N PHE A 183 -11.31 11.65 11.41
CA PHE A 183 -10.78 10.34 11.05
C PHE A 183 -11.76 9.25 11.47
N GLU A 184 -11.95 8.27 10.60
CA GLU A 184 -12.78 7.10 10.86
C GLU A 184 -11.95 5.85 10.61
N ILE A 185 -11.88 5.00 11.63
CA ILE A 185 -11.14 3.75 11.63
C ILE A 185 -12.12 2.60 11.75
N GLU A 186 -12.03 1.70 10.81
CA GLU A 186 -12.75 0.44 10.77
C GLU A 186 -11.71 -0.67 10.86
N SER A 187 -11.78 -1.47 11.91
CA SER A 187 -10.80 -2.53 12.14
C SER A 187 -11.48 -3.72 12.79
N ASP A 188 -11.19 -4.91 12.27
CA ASP A 188 -11.58 -6.17 12.89
C ASP A 188 -10.31 -6.95 13.26
N GLY A 189 -10.11 -7.16 14.56
CA GLY A 189 -8.99 -7.93 15.10
C GLY A 189 -7.80 -7.13 15.63
N ILE A 190 -7.56 -5.89 15.20
CA ILE A 190 -6.46 -5.07 15.77
C ILE A 190 -7.00 -4.28 16.97
N PRO A 191 -6.57 -4.60 18.22
CA PRO A 191 -7.09 -3.95 19.42
C PRO A 191 -6.52 -2.54 19.62
N ARG A 192 -5.32 -2.28 19.12
CA ARG A 192 -4.63 -1.00 19.26
C ARG A 192 -3.95 -0.61 17.97
N LEU A 193 -4.12 0.64 17.59
CA LEU A 193 -3.53 1.21 16.39
C LEU A 193 -3.15 2.67 16.68
N ALA A 194 -2.09 3.15 16.05
CA ALA A 194 -1.76 4.57 16.07
C ALA A 194 -1.94 5.22 14.70
N ILE A 195 -2.43 6.46 14.72
CA ILE A 195 -2.49 7.36 13.56
C ILE A 195 -1.33 8.33 13.67
N ARG A 196 -0.59 8.51 12.59
CA ARG A 196 0.50 9.48 12.47
C ARG A 196 0.06 10.66 11.60
N LEU A 197 0.49 11.85 12.00
CA LEU A 197 -0.08 13.09 11.50
C LEU A 197 1.00 14.13 11.23
N ASN A 198 0.75 14.98 10.25
CA ASN A 198 1.52 16.18 9.97
C ASN A 198 0.60 17.30 9.48
N ASP A 199 1.16 18.50 9.38
CA ASP A 199 0.43 19.71 8.99
C ASP A 199 -0.02 19.75 7.52
N GLN A 200 0.41 18.80 6.69
CA GLN A 200 -0.10 18.65 5.32
C GLN A 200 -1.41 17.85 5.28
N MET A 201 -1.69 17.05 6.31
CA MET A 201 -2.88 16.22 6.40
C MET A 201 -4.05 16.92 7.07
N CYS A 202 -3.77 17.72 8.11
CA CYS A 202 -4.76 18.37 8.97
C CYS A 202 -4.12 19.54 9.75
N GLU A 203 -4.94 20.39 10.37
CA GLU A 203 -4.49 21.52 11.18
C GLU A 203 -4.32 21.08 12.64
N LEU A 204 -3.10 20.72 13.04
CA LEU A 204 -2.83 20.13 14.36
C LEU A 204 -2.97 21.11 15.53
N ASP A 205 -3.17 22.40 15.26
CA ASP A 205 -3.52 23.43 16.25
C ASP A 205 -5.03 23.46 16.56
N LYS A 206 -5.82 22.62 15.90
CA LYS A 206 -7.24 22.39 16.17
C LYS A 206 -7.47 20.96 16.68
N PRO A 207 -8.51 20.72 17.50
CA PRO A 207 -8.85 19.36 17.94
C PRO A 207 -9.07 18.43 16.75
N LEU A 208 -8.67 17.17 16.92
CA LEU A 208 -9.02 16.08 16.01
C LEU A 208 -10.16 15.26 16.59
N GLU A 209 -11.05 14.82 15.72
CA GLU A 209 -12.13 13.89 16.03
C GLU A 209 -11.81 12.56 15.37
N ILE A 210 -11.66 11.51 16.18
CA ILE A 210 -11.38 10.16 15.69
C ILE A 210 -12.46 9.21 16.20
N GLN A 211 -13.07 8.49 15.27
CA GLN A 211 -14.01 7.43 15.55
C GLN A 211 -13.39 6.09 15.15
N ALA A 212 -13.61 5.06 15.96
CA ALA A 212 -13.22 3.69 15.66
C ALA A 212 -14.43 2.77 15.81
N ASN A 213 -14.75 2.00 14.76
CA ASN A 213 -15.92 1.13 14.69
C ASN A 213 -17.22 1.84 15.14
N GLY A 214 -17.43 3.06 14.64
CA GLY A 214 -18.61 3.89 14.93
C GLY A 214 -18.64 4.55 16.32
N LYS A 215 -17.59 4.40 17.15
CA LYS A 215 -17.52 4.97 18.50
C LYS A 215 -16.43 6.05 18.58
N PRO A 216 -16.68 7.20 19.25
CA PRO A 216 -15.66 8.22 19.43
C PRO A 216 -14.55 7.73 20.36
N VAL A 217 -13.30 7.77 19.89
CA VAL A 217 -12.11 7.34 20.64
C VAL A 217 -11.13 8.48 20.91
N TRP A 218 -11.26 9.59 20.19
CA TRP A 218 -10.45 10.78 20.41
C TRP A 218 -11.23 12.05 20.05
N ASN A 219 -11.16 13.07 20.91
CA ASN A 219 -11.67 14.42 20.64
C ASN A 219 -10.85 15.46 21.41
N LYS A 220 -9.63 15.74 20.95
CA LYS A 220 -8.71 16.70 21.58
C LYS A 220 -7.57 17.09 20.64
N LEU A 221 -6.81 18.09 21.04
CA LEU A 221 -5.58 18.50 20.37
C LEU A 221 -4.53 17.37 20.37
N VAL A 222 -3.68 17.38 19.35
CA VAL A 222 -2.53 16.48 19.25
C VAL A 222 -1.26 17.31 19.31
N THR A 223 -0.27 16.84 20.06
CA THR A 223 0.99 17.55 20.23
C THR A 223 2.03 17.07 19.22
N ARG A 224 2.62 18.02 18.48
CA ARG A 224 3.78 17.78 17.64
C ARG A 224 5.01 17.54 18.52
N THR A 225 5.83 16.56 18.20
CA THR A 225 7.07 16.29 18.92
C THR A 225 8.22 15.98 17.97
N ILE A 226 9.42 16.45 18.32
CA ILE A 226 10.65 16.10 17.60
C ILE A 226 10.90 14.58 17.68
N GLY A 227 10.47 13.92 18.76
CA GLY A 227 10.58 12.47 18.90
C GLY A 227 9.83 11.69 17.82
N VAL A 228 8.61 12.10 17.46
CA VAL A 228 7.85 11.44 16.39
C VAL A 228 8.48 11.72 15.01
N LEU A 229 9.01 12.92 14.78
CA LEU A 229 9.76 13.22 13.55
C LEU A 229 10.99 12.32 13.42
N ALA A 230 11.80 12.22 14.46
CA ALA A 230 13.00 11.38 14.47
C ALA A 230 12.65 9.90 14.27
N LYS A 231 11.63 9.39 14.99
CA LYS A 231 11.13 8.01 14.86
C LYS A 231 10.68 7.71 13.43
N THR A 232 9.87 8.58 12.84
CA THR A 232 9.30 8.33 11.50
C THR A 232 10.34 8.45 10.39
N LEU A 233 11.34 9.32 10.57
CA LEU A 233 12.51 9.42 9.70
C LEU A 233 13.38 8.16 9.78
N GLU A 234 13.68 7.67 10.98
CA GLU A 234 14.53 6.48 11.17
C GLU A 234 13.92 5.22 10.55
N GLU A 235 12.59 5.08 10.61
CA GLU A 235 11.91 3.90 10.09
C GLU A 235 11.96 3.79 8.55
N TYR A 236 11.76 4.91 7.84
CA TYR A 236 11.60 4.91 6.37
C TYR A 236 12.70 5.66 5.61
N GLY A 237 13.45 6.54 6.26
CA GLY A 237 14.49 7.37 5.64
C GLY A 237 13.97 8.33 4.57
N ASP A 238 12.66 8.60 4.57
CA ASP A 238 11.95 9.33 3.52
C ASP A 238 11.44 10.67 4.05
N PRO A 239 12.03 11.80 3.62
CA PRO A 239 11.60 13.14 4.04
C PRO A 239 10.16 13.48 3.65
N ALA A 240 9.64 12.87 2.58
CA ALA A 240 8.28 13.07 2.11
C ALA A 240 7.25 12.28 2.93
N ASN A 241 7.69 11.37 3.84
CA ASN A 241 6.85 10.51 4.69
C ASN A 241 7.15 10.75 6.19
N LEU A 242 7.30 12.03 6.57
CA LEU A 242 7.55 12.46 7.94
C LEU A 242 6.26 12.84 8.66
N PHE A 243 6.15 12.42 9.91
CA PHE A 243 5.03 12.76 10.78
C PHE A 243 5.53 13.46 12.03
N ALA A 244 4.82 14.50 12.44
CA ALA A 244 5.16 15.30 13.61
C ALA A 244 4.41 14.85 14.87
N ALA A 245 3.32 14.11 14.70
CA ALA A 245 2.47 13.67 15.79
C ALA A 245 1.99 12.23 15.62
N GLU A 246 1.72 11.55 16.72
CA GLU A 246 1.23 10.16 16.78
C GLU A 246 0.13 10.08 17.84
N VAL A 247 -0.98 9.44 17.52
CA VAL A 247 -2.13 9.23 18.41
C VAL A 247 -2.38 7.74 18.51
N SER A 248 -2.13 7.15 19.68
CA SER A 248 -2.49 5.76 19.97
C SER A 248 -3.96 5.65 20.34
N LEU A 249 -4.65 4.68 19.74
CA LEU A 249 -6.07 4.43 19.86
C LEU A 249 -6.31 3.00 20.34
N GLU A 250 -7.25 2.85 21.27
CA GLU A 250 -7.87 1.57 21.57
C GLU A 250 -9.06 1.41 20.61
N ILE A 251 -9.14 0.28 19.90
CA ILE A 251 -10.19 0.01 18.91
C ILE A 251 -11.30 -0.78 19.61
N PRO A 252 -12.52 -0.22 19.72
CA PRO A 252 -13.67 -0.94 20.26
C PRO A 252 -14.03 -2.14 19.39
N GLN A 253 -14.55 -3.22 19.98
CA GLN A 253 -15.11 -4.32 19.21
C GLN A 253 -16.29 -3.84 18.35
N ARG A 254 -16.40 -4.40 17.13
CA ARG A 254 -17.59 -4.24 16.29
C ARG A 254 -18.79 -4.91 16.97
N GLU A 255 -19.94 -4.26 16.89
CA GLU A 255 -21.22 -4.81 17.34
C GLU A 255 -21.80 -5.83 16.34
#